data_AF-A0A0U4YE83-F1
#
_entry.id   AF-A0A0U4YE83-F1
#
_cell.length_a   1.000
_cell.length_b   1.000
_cell.length_c   1.000
_cell.angle_alpha   90.00
_cell.angle_beta   90.00
_cell.angle_gamma   90.00
#
_symmetry.space_group_name_H-M   'P 1'
#
loop_
_entity.id
_entity.type
_entity.pdbx_description
1 polymer ?
#
loop_
_entity_poly.entity_id
_entity_poly.type
_entity_poly.pdbx_seq_one_letter_code
_entity_poly.pdbx_strand_id
1 'polypeptide(L)'
;MQDCTYTYGGAIRPLTFDELTPERVRTHAGSPIRRPASYAPYTEGMHTLAAVGDVTLIDTKYTDLSARGIGLQAWREVKKLSRKVLSQSQQKG
;
A
#
# COMPACT_ATOMS: atom_id res chain seq x y z
N MET A 1 -7.87 7.36 -6.21
CA MET A 1 -8.43 6.81 -4.95
C MET A 1 -8.44 5.30 -5.01
N GLN A 2 -8.24 4.64 -3.88
CA GLN A 2 -8.33 3.19 -3.78
C GLN A 2 -9.80 2.76 -3.71
N ASP A 3 -10.16 1.75 -4.49
CA ASP A 3 -11.44 1.06 -4.38
C ASP A 3 -11.28 -0.14 -3.44
N CYS A 4 -11.96 -0.07 -2.29
CA CYS A 4 -11.95 -1.09 -1.26
C CYS A 4 -13.28 -1.83 -1.13
N THR A 5 -14.19 -1.71 -2.10
CA THR A 5 -15.55 -2.27 -1.97
C THR A 5 -15.57 -3.80 -1.86
N TYR A 6 -14.60 -4.50 -2.46
CA TYR A 6 -14.52 -5.97 -2.41
C TYR A 6 -13.36 -6.48 -1.55
N THR A 7 -12.20 -5.84 -1.66
CA THR A 7 -11.00 -6.14 -0.88
C THR A 7 -10.17 -4.87 -0.77
N TYR A 8 -9.30 -4.79 0.23
CA TYR A 8 -8.41 -3.65 0.39
C TYR A 8 -7.51 -3.50 -0.85
N GLY A 9 -7.83 -2.51 -1.71
CA GLY A 9 -7.07 -2.26 -2.93
C GLY A 9 -7.49 -3.13 -4.09
N GLY A 10 -8.78 -3.44 -4.19
CA GLY A 10 -9.35 -4.21 -5.29
C GLY A 10 -9.23 -3.52 -6.65
N ALA A 11 -9.27 -2.19 -6.67
CA ALA A 11 -9.06 -1.38 -7.88
C ALA A 11 -8.55 0.03 -7.53
N ILE A 12 -8.19 0.81 -8.56
CA ILE A 12 -7.97 2.26 -8.43
C ILE A 12 -9.08 2.97 -9.20
N ARG A 13 -9.66 4.01 -8.59
CA ARG A 13 -10.62 4.91 -9.24
C ARG A 13 -10.00 6.29 -9.39
N PRO A 14 -9.92 6.84 -10.61
CA PRO A 14 -9.64 8.26 -10.79
C PRO A 14 -10.67 9.08 -10.01
N LEU A 15 -10.20 10.05 -9.24
CA LEU A 15 -11.08 11.00 -8.55
C LEU A 15 -10.90 12.33 -9.27
N THR A 16 -11.94 12.76 -9.95
CA THR A 16 -11.94 14.05 -10.65
C THR A 16 -12.50 15.09 -9.70
N PHE A 17 -11.78 16.20 -9.55
CA PHE A 17 -12.26 17.39 -8.88
C PHE A 17 -12.94 18.27 -9.92
N ASP A 18 -14.27 18.35 -9.86
CA ASP A 18 -15.02 19.31 -10.66
C ASP A 18 -14.86 20.73 -10.09
N GLU A 19 -14.62 20.83 -8.79
CA GLU A 19 -14.40 22.07 -8.07
C GLU A 19 -13.50 21.81 -6.85
N LEU A 20 -12.46 22.63 -6.71
CA LEU A 20 -11.53 22.56 -5.60
C LEU A 20 -11.14 23.99 -5.21
N THR A 21 -11.90 24.57 -4.28
CA THR A 21 -11.62 25.84 -3.62
C THR A 21 -11.54 25.63 -2.11
N PRO A 22 -11.04 26.61 -1.33
CA PRO A 22 -11.04 26.50 0.12
C PRO A 22 -12.45 26.33 0.73
N GLU A 23 -13.47 26.89 0.08
CA GLU A 23 -14.87 26.89 0.56
C GLU A 23 -15.68 25.70 0.03
N ARG A 24 -15.26 25.11 -1.10
CA ARG A 24 -16.05 24.08 -1.77
C ARG A 24 -15.19 23.05 -2.48
N VAL A 25 -15.57 21.79 -2.28
CA VAL A 25 -15.03 20.64 -3.00
C VAL A 25 -16.19 19.87 -3.63
N ARG A 26 -16.12 19.68 -4.96
CA ARG A 26 -17.02 18.78 -5.69
C ARG A 26 -16.20 17.78 -6.46
N THR A 27 -16.50 16.50 -6.26
CA THR A 27 -15.76 15.41 -6.90
C THR A 27 -16.71 14.35 -7.42
N HIS A 28 -16.23 13.60 -8.41
CA HIS A 28 -16.85 12.35 -8.80
C HIS A 28 -15.77 11.28 -9.06
N ALA A 29 -16.11 10.04 -8.75
CA ALA A 29 -15.24 8.90 -9.00
C ALA A 29 -15.48 8.38 -10.41
N GLY A 30 -14.41 8.24 -11.19
CA GLY A 30 -14.44 7.57 -12.48
C GLY A 30 -14.63 6.07 -12.35
N SER A 31 -14.57 5.39 -13.50
CA SER A 31 -14.63 3.93 -13.58
C SER A 31 -13.45 3.26 -12.85
N PRO A 32 -13.67 2.08 -12.23
CA PRO A 32 -12.58 1.33 -11.61
C PRO A 32 -11.61 0.81 -12.67
N ILE A 33 -10.35 1.21 -12.54
CA ILE A 33 -9.23 0.60 -13.23
C ILE A 33 -8.89 -0.65 -12.44
N ARG A 34 -9.16 -1.81 -13.04
CA ARG A 34 -8.89 -3.12 -12.45
C ARG A 34 -7.51 -3.60 -12.86
N ARG A 35 -6.92 -4.41 -12.00
CA ARG A 35 -5.67 -5.11 -12.30
C ARG A 35 -5.90 -6.17 -13.40
N PRO A 36 -5.04 -6.22 -14.44
CA PRO A 36 -5.07 -7.31 -15.42
C PRO A 36 -4.71 -8.66 -14.78
N ALA A 37 -5.27 -9.75 -15.30
CA ALA A 37 -4.94 -11.10 -14.81
C ALA A 37 -3.45 -11.47 -14.97
N SER A 38 -2.77 -10.87 -15.96
CA SER A 38 -1.33 -11.05 -16.21
C SER A 38 -0.43 -10.53 -15.09
N TYR A 39 -0.96 -9.80 -14.10
CA TYR A 39 -0.19 -9.27 -12.98
C TYR A 39 0.00 -10.28 -11.84
N ALA A 40 -0.50 -11.52 -11.98
CA ALA A 40 -0.21 -12.56 -11.00
C ALA A 40 1.32 -12.72 -10.82
N PRO A 41 1.82 -12.89 -9.58
CA PRO A 41 1.05 -13.11 -8.34
C PRO A 41 0.68 -11.84 -7.55
N TYR A 42 0.88 -10.64 -8.09
CA TYR A 42 0.63 -9.35 -7.41
C TYR A 42 -0.84 -8.99 -7.29
N THR A 43 -1.61 -9.81 -6.58
CA THR A 43 -3.07 -9.74 -6.50
C THR A 43 -3.62 -9.21 -5.18
N GLU A 44 -2.78 -8.90 -4.19
CA GLU A 44 -3.23 -8.59 -2.82
C GLU A 44 -3.59 -7.12 -2.60
N GLY A 45 -3.27 -6.25 -3.55
CA GLY A 45 -3.62 -4.83 -3.45
C GLY A 45 -3.08 -4.01 -4.61
N MET A 46 -3.75 -2.90 -4.93
CA MET A 46 -3.37 -1.95 -5.96
C MET A 46 -3.75 -0.55 -5.48
N HIS A 47 -2.76 0.32 -5.27
CA HIS A 47 -2.94 1.47 -4.36
C HIS A 47 -2.51 2.82 -4.92
N THR A 48 -1.46 2.84 -5.74
CA THR A 48 -0.86 4.09 -6.21
C THR A 48 -0.79 4.10 -7.73
N LEU A 49 -1.01 5.27 -8.29
CA LEU A 49 -0.99 5.53 -9.72
C LEU A 49 -0.16 6.81 -9.92
N ALA A 50 0.94 6.71 -10.66
CA ALA A 50 1.83 7.84 -10.92
C ALA A 50 2.21 7.88 -12.40
N ALA A 51 2.16 9.07 -13.00
CA ALA A 51 2.57 9.26 -14.39
C ALA A 51 4.10 9.21 -14.52
N VAL A 52 4.60 8.54 -15.56
CA VAL A 52 6.01 8.52 -15.95
C VAL A 52 6.09 8.59 -17.48
N GLY A 53 6.14 9.81 -18.01
CA GLY A 53 6.04 10.04 -19.45
C GLY A 53 4.76 9.42 -20.01
N ASP A 54 4.92 8.56 -21.02
CA ASP A 54 3.81 7.88 -21.70
C ASP A 54 3.32 6.61 -20.98
N VAL A 55 3.93 6.27 -19.84
CA VAL A 55 3.53 5.11 -19.04
C VAL A 55 3.02 5.53 -17.66
N THR A 56 2.31 4.63 -17.02
CA THR A 56 1.80 4.80 -15.66
C THR A 56 2.44 3.75 -14.76
N LEU A 57 3.06 4.19 -13.68
CA LEU A 57 3.47 3.32 -12.60
C LEU A 57 2.25 2.99 -11.73
N ILE A 58 2.08 1.70 -11.47
CA ILE A 58 1.06 1.17 -10.58
C ILE A 58 1.77 0.39 -9.48
N ASP A 59 1.49 0.73 -8.24
CA ASP A 59 1.97 -0.03 -7.08
C ASP A 59 1.00 -1.18 -6.77
N THR A 60 1.52 -2.40 -6.77
CA THR A 60 0.77 -3.63 -6.48
C THR A 60 1.46 -4.48 -5.44
N LYS A 61 0.66 -5.10 -4.56
CA LYS A 61 1.16 -5.90 -3.44
C LYS A 61 1.06 -7.41 -3.72
N TYR A 62 2.09 -8.12 -3.24
CA TYR A 62 2.12 -9.57 -3.05
C TYR A 62 2.85 -9.88 -1.74
N THR A 63 2.37 -10.87 -0.99
CA THR A 63 3.03 -11.39 0.20
C THR A 63 3.54 -12.80 -0.09
N ASP A 64 4.86 -12.93 -0.15
CA ASP A 64 5.51 -14.24 -0.19
C ASP A 64 5.58 -14.84 1.22
N LEU A 65 4.88 -15.96 1.44
CA LEU A 65 4.87 -16.72 2.69
C LEU A 65 5.92 -17.84 2.71
N SER A 66 7.03 -17.69 1.98
CA SER A 66 8.16 -18.62 2.03
C SER A 66 8.74 -18.77 3.44
N ALA A 67 9.33 -19.93 3.73
CA ALA A 67 10.00 -20.20 5.01
C ALA A 67 11.08 -19.15 5.33
N ARG A 68 11.80 -18.68 4.30
CA ARG A 68 12.76 -17.60 4.41
C ARG A 68 12.09 -16.27 4.79
N GLY A 69 10.97 -15.94 4.15
CA GLY A 69 10.19 -14.74 4.46
C GLY A 69 9.72 -14.72 5.91
N ILE A 70 9.19 -15.84 6.40
CA ILE A 70 8.75 -16.02 7.79
C ILE A 70 9.94 -15.87 8.75
N GLY A 71 11.06 -16.55 8.48
CA GLY A 71 12.27 -16.45 9.30
C GLY A 71 12.81 -15.02 9.40
N LEU A 72 12.77 -14.27 8.30
CA LEU A 72 13.18 -12.86 8.27
C LEU A 72 12.25 -11.98 9.12
N GLN A 73 10.94 -12.20 9.08
CA GLN A 73 9.99 -11.47 9.91
C GLN A 73 10.21 -11.75 11.40
N ALA A 74 10.38 -13.02 11.79
CA ALA A 74 10.66 -13.40 13.16
C ALA A 74 11.95 -12.73 13.69
N TRP A 75 13.03 -12.77 12.90
CA TRP A 75 14.29 -12.13 13.27
C TRP A 75 14.16 -10.60 13.45
N ARG A 76 13.39 -9.94 12.58
CA ARG A 76 13.11 -8.49 12.69
C ARG A 76 12.40 -8.14 13.99
N GLU A 77 11.42 -8.93 14.40
CA GLU A 77 10.69 -8.72 15.66
C GLU A 77 11.59 -8.96 16.88
N VAL A 78 12.41 -10.02 16.88
CA VAL A 78 13.42 -10.25 17.92
C VAL A 78 14.38 -9.05 18.04
N LYS A 79 14.85 -8.51 16.92
CA LYS A 79 15.75 -7.34 16.90
C LYS A 79 15.06 -6.03 17.36
N LYS A 80 13.75 -5.90 17.22
CA LYS A 80 12.99 -4.76 17.76
C LYS A 80 12.88 -4.87 19.28
N LEU A 81 12.56 -6.05 19.79
CA LEU A 81 12.49 -6.32 21.23
C LEU A 81 13.84 -6.11 21.91
N SER A 82 14.94 -6.64 21.34
CA SER A 82 16.27 -6.47 21.92
C SER A 82 16.70 -5.00 22.01
N ARG A 83 16.42 -4.19 20.97
CA ARG A 83 16.65 -2.74 21.00
C ARG A 83 15.83 -2.04 22.08
N LYS A 84 14.57 -2.43 22.27
CA LYS A 84 13.70 -1.85 23.30
C LYS A 84 14.21 -2.16 24.72
N VAL A 85 14.66 -3.40 24.95
CA VAL A 85 15.27 -3.82 26.23
C VAL A 85 16.58 -3.07 26.49
N LEU A 86 17.46 -2.98 25.49
CA LEU A 86 18.72 -2.23 25.59
C LEU A 86 18.45 -0.73 25.89
N SER A 87 17.48 -0.11 25.22
CA SER A 87 17.12 1.28 25.46
C SER A 87 16.52 1.52 26.85
N GLN A 88 15.76 0.58 27.41
CA GLN A 88 15.22 0.68 28.78
C GLN A 88 16.29 0.50 29.86
N SER A 89 17.34 -0.30 29.59
CA SER A 89 18.47 -0.46 30.50
C SER A 89 19.35 0.80 30.62
N GLN A 90 19.40 1.62 29.56
CA GLN A 90 20.19 2.86 29.52
C GLN A 90 19.50 4.06 30.19
N GLN A 91 18.18 4.02 30.40
CA GLN A 91 17.41 5.08 31.10
C GLN A 91 17.32 4.89 32.62
N LYS A 92 17.81 3.76 33.15
CA LYS A 92 17.80 3.45 34.59
C LYS A 92 19.19 3.57 35.25
N GLY A 93 20.18 4.10 34.53
CA GLY A 93 21.54 4.35 35.02
C GLY A 93 21.75 5.82 35.35
#